data_AF-A0A4U2ZEZ0-F1
#
_entry.id   AF-A0A4U2ZEZ0-F1
#
_cell.length_a   1.000
_cell.length_b   1.000
_cell.length_c   1.000
_cell.angle_alpha   90.00
_cell.angle_beta   90.00
_cell.angle_gamma   90.00
#
_symmetry.space_group_name_H-M   'P 1'
#
loop_
_entity.id
_entity.type
_entity.pdbx_description
1 polymer ?
#
loop_
_entity_poly.entity_id
_entity_poly.type
_entity_poly.pdbx_seq_one_letter_code
_entity_poly.pdbx_strand_id
1 'polypeptide(L)'
;IWNTIWNADADSHEGLYLKLAIATSLAHAEPIKYWTNNKPINPLTRYQHYKLADQNNELLPCFRTYDVWHLRLVVNTWSPEEDLTWARNMINTEHPELKNQD
;
A
#
# COMPACT_ATOMS: atom_id res chain seq x y z
N ILE A 1 1.51 5.03 -14.92
CA ILE A 1 1.49 4.24 -13.67
C ILE A 1 0.27 3.33 -13.64
N TRP A 2 -0.96 3.86 -13.66
CA TRP A 2 -2.18 3.03 -13.64
C TRP A 2 -2.19 1.96 -14.74
N ASN A 3 -1.95 2.33 -16.01
CA ASN A 3 -1.88 1.38 -17.11
C ASN A 3 -0.77 0.31 -16.93
N THR A 4 0.32 0.65 -16.25
CA THR A 4 1.40 -0.31 -15.94
C THR A 4 0.92 -1.34 -14.92
N ILE A 5 0.23 -0.89 -13.87
CA ILE A 5 -0.35 -1.79 -12.84
C ILE A 5 -1.46 -2.64 -13.46
N TRP A 6 -2.36 -2.03 -14.23
CA TRP A 6 -3.47 -2.69 -14.92
C TRP A 6 -3.01 -3.87 -15.78
N ASN A 7 -1.92 -3.70 -16.54
CA ASN A 7 -1.41 -4.77 -17.40
C ASN A 7 -0.53 -5.78 -16.65
N ALA A 8 0.05 -5.41 -15.51
CA ALA A 8 0.91 -6.29 -14.73
C ALA A 8 0.15 -7.21 -13.77
N ASP A 9 -1.09 -6.87 -13.42
CA ASP A 9 -1.86 -7.58 -12.41
C ASP A 9 -3.37 -7.60 -12.74
N ALA A 10 -3.91 -8.79 -12.98
CA ALA A 10 -5.33 -8.98 -13.28
C ALA A 10 -6.24 -8.60 -12.10
N ASP A 11 -5.81 -8.81 -10.86
CA ASP A 11 -6.66 -8.51 -9.71
C ASP A 11 -6.82 -6.98 -9.51
N SER A 12 -5.98 -6.17 -10.17
CA SER A 12 -6.07 -4.71 -10.14
C SER A 12 -7.29 -4.15 -10.88
N HIS A 13 -8.13 -5.00 -11.48
CA HIS A 13 -9.28 -4.59 -12.28
C HIS A 13 -10.55 -4.40 -11.45
N GLU A 14 -10.58 -4.85 -10.19
CA GLU A 14 -11.74 -4.69 -9.32
C GLU A 14 -11.41 -4.57 -7.82
N GLY A 15 -12.43 -4.27 -7.02
CA GLY A 15 -12.38 -4.33 -5.55
C GLY A 15 -11.31 -3.44 -4.90
N LEU A 16 -10.69 -3.94 -3.83
CA LEU A 16 -9.63 -3.22 -3.10
C LEU A 16 -8.42 -2.95 -3.98
N TYR A 17 -8.04 -3.88 -4.85
CA TYR A 17 -6.82 -3.78 -5.63
C TYR A 17 -6.95 -2.77 -6.78
N LEU A 18 -8.13 -2.63 -7.38
CA LEU A 18 -8.42 -1.47 -8.25
C LEU A 18 -8.26 -0.15 -7.49
N LYS A 19 -8.82 -0.06 -6.27
CA LYS A 19 -8.68 1.16 -5.45
C LYS A 19 -7.21 1.45 -5.12
N LEU A 20 -6.42 0.43 -4.76
CA LEU A 20 -4.98 0.56 -4.51
C LEU A 20 -4.20 0.95 -5.77
N ALA A 21 -4.53 0.41 -6.94
CA ALA A 21 -3.88 0.76 -8.19
C ALA A 21 -4.11 2.24 -8.56
N ILE A 22 -5.34 2.72 -8.40
CA ILE A 22 -5.69 4.14 -8.62
C ILE A 22 -5.00 5.02 -7.57
N ALA A 23 -5.12 4.67 -6.28
CA ALA A 23 -4.50 5.42 -5.18
C ALA A 23 -2.98 5.55 -5.35
N THR A 24 -2.30 4.46 -5.69
CA THR A 24 -0.85 4.45 -5.95
C THR A 24 -0.49 5.31 -7.16
N SER A 25 -1.31 5.27 -8.21
CA SER A 25 -1.10 6.11 -9.39
C SER A 25 -1.26 7.61 -9.09
N LEU A 26 -2.21 7.98 -8.23
CA LEU A 26 -2.43 9.37 -7.81
C LEU A 26 -1.38 9.84 -6.80
N ALA A 27 -0.89 8.96 -5.93
CA ALA A 27 0.20 9.27 -4.99
C ALA A 27 1.52 9.53 -5.73
N HIS A 28 1.81 8.68 -6.72
CA HIS A 28 3.03 8.75 -7.53
C HIS A 28 2.88 9.59 -8.81
N ALA A 29 1.87 10.47 -8.88
CA ALA A 29 1.78 11.45 -9.97
C ALA A 29 3.06 12.31 -10.04
N GLU A 30 3.65 12.58 -8.87
CA GLU A 30 5.02 13.04 -8.71
C GLU A 30 5.87 11.94 -8.07
N PRO A 31 7.18 11.84 -8.38
CA PRO A 31 8.04 10.83 -7.80
C PRO A 31 8.15 10.95 -6.27
N ILE A 32 7.77 9.89 -5.57
CA ILE A 32 8.04 9.73 -4.14
C ILE A 32 9.41 9.07 -3.98
N LYS A 33 10.21 9.55 -3.03
CA LYS A 33 11.56 9.05 -2.75
C LYS A 33 11.67 8.55 -1.32
N TYR A 34 12.54 7.57 -1.09
CA TYR A 34 12.85 7.13 0.26
C TYR A 34 13.47 8.27 1.08
N TRP A 35 13.02 8.39 2.32
CA TRP A 35 13.57 9.38 3.26
C TRP A 35 15.04 9.13 3.62
N THR A 36 15.50 7.88 3.54
CA THR A 36 16.85 7.46 3.95
C THR A 36 17.94 7.80 2.93
N ASN A 37 17.64 7.73 1.63
CA ASN A 37 18.67 7.85 0.59
C ASN A 37 18.18 8.49 -0.73
N ASN A 38 16.99 9.10 -0.74
CA ASN A 38 16.39 9.72 -1.93
C ASN A 38 16.18 8.78 -3.14
N LYS A 39 16.29 7.45 -2.97
CA LYS A 39 15.99 6.49 -4.03
C LYS A 39 14.50 6.61 -4.40
N PRO A 40 14.15 6.74 -5.69
CA PRO A 40 12.75 6.75 -6.13
C PRO A 40 12.05 5.44 -5.78
N ILE A 41 10.85 5.54 -5.24
CA ILE A 41 9.97 4.40 -5.00
C ILE A 41 9.33 3.99 -6.33
N ASN A 42 9.41 2.70 -6.67
CA ASN A 42 8.71 2.15 -7.82
C ASN A 42 7.21 1.99 -7.48
N PRO A 43 6.28 2.62 -8.21
CA PRO A 43 4.87 2.56 -7.89
C PRO A 43 4.25 1.17 -8.09
N LEU A 44 4.74 0.37 -9.04
CA LEU A 44 4.27 -1.02 -9.21
C LEU A 44 4.67 -1.86 -7.99
N THR A 45 5.91 -1.71 -7.52
CA THR A 45 6.38 -2.39 -6.30
C THR A 45 5.59 -1.94 -5.08
N ARG A 46 5.31 -0.64 -4.94
CA ARG A 46 4.48 -0.09 -3.85
C ARG A 46 3.07 -0.69 -3.85
N TYR A 47 2.42 -0.75 -5.01
CA TYR A 47 1.12 -1.39 -5.15
C TYR A 47 1.17 -2.88 -4.75
N GLN A 48 2.14 -3.63 -5.29
CA GLN A 48 2.32 -5.06 -5.01
C GLN A 48 2.57 -5.32 -3.53
N HIS A 49 3.32 -4.44 -2.86
CA HIS A 49 3.61 -4.52 -1.43
C HIS A 49 2.32 -4.49 -0.58
N TYR A 50 1.39 -3.57 -0.85
CA TYR A 50 0.11 -3.52 -0.13
C TYR A 50 -0.82 -4.66 -0.52
N LYS A 51 -0.84 -5.07 -1.80
CA LYS A 51 -1.64 -6.23 -2.23
C LYS A 51 -1.21 -7.50 -1.51
N LEU A 52 0.09 -7.80 -1.47
CA LEU A 52 0.61 -8.99 -0.79
C LEU A 52 0.29 -8.96 0.72
N ALA A 53 0.43 -7.79 1.35
CA ALA A 53 0.05 -7.63 2.76
C ALA A 53 -1.45 -7.87 3.00
N ASP A 54 -2.33 -7.47 2.07
CA ASP A 54 -3.77 -7.76 2.16
C ASP A 54 -4.05 -9.27 2.05
N GLN A 55 -3.43 -9.93 1.06
CA GLN A 55 -3.58 -11.38 0.81
C GLN A 55 -3.10 -12.22 2.00
N ASN A 56 -2.07 -11.75 2.70
CA ASN A 56 -1.57 -12.38 3.93
C ASN A 56 -2.34 -11.98 5.20
N ASN A 57 -3.43 -11.20 5.07
CA ASN A 57 -4.20 -10.66 6.20
C ASN A 57 -3.38 -9.81 7.20
N GLU A 58 -2.32 -9.17 6.70
CA GLU A 58 -1.42 -8.35 7.49
C GLU A 58 -1.94 -6.91 7.65
N LEU A 59 -2.76 -6.42 6.71
CA LEU A 59 -3.34 -5.08 6.78
C LEU A 59 -4.38 -4.94 7.89
N LEU A 60 -4.57 -3.71 8.36
CA LEU A 60 -5.67 -3.36 9.24
C LEU A 60 -7.01 -3.53 8.50
N PRO A 61 -8.05 -4.11 9.12
CA PRO A 61 -9.34 -4.36 8.47
C PRO A 61 -9.98 -3.12 7.83
N CYS A 62 -9.80 -1.95 8.46
CA CYS A 62 -10.35 -0.67 7.98
C CYS A 62 -9.86 -0.29 6.57
N PHE A 63 -8.72 -0.81 6.10
CA PHE A 63 -8.23 -0.48 4.74
C PHE A 63 -9.17 -1.00 3.65
N ARG A 64 -9.96 -2.05 3.92
CA ARG A 64 -10.95 -2.58 2.98
C ARG A 64 -12.15 -1.64 2.81
N THR A 65 -12.46 -0.84 3.83
CA THR A 65 -13.59 0.12 3.81
C THR A 65 -13.21 1.46 3.18
N TYR A 66 -11.91 1.78 3.10
CA TYR A 66 -11.42 3.03 2.54
C TYR A 66 -11.72 3.19 1.05
N ASP A 67 -12.01 4.43 0.67
CA ASP A 67 -12.06 4.86 -0.73
C ASP A 67 -10.65 5.12 -1.28
N VAL A 68 -10.59 5.53 -2.56
CA VAL A 68 -9.32 5.84 -3.24
C VAL A 68 -8.56 6.99 -2.55
N TRP A 69 -9.25 7.98 -1.99
CA TRP A 69 -8.62 9.14 -1.38
C TRP A 69 -7.93 8.80 -0.05
N HIS A 70 -8.59 8.00 0.79
CA HIS A 70 -8.00 7.50 2.02
C HIS A 70 -6.83 6.55 1.73
N LEU A 71 -6.99 5.64 0.76
CA LEU A 71 -5.90 4.75 0.36
C LEU A 71 -4.72 5.51 -0.27
N ARG A 72 -4.96 6.64 -0.94
CA ARG A 72 -3.87 7.50 -1.44
C ARG A 72 -2.99 8.00 -0.29
N LEU A 73 -3.57 8.32 0.87
CA LEU A 73 -2.79 8.74 2.04
C LEU A 73 -1.96 7.57 2.60
N VAL A 74 -2.50 6.35 2.57
CA VAL A 74 -1.80 5.14 3.04
C VAL A 74 -0.56 4.86 2.19
N VAL A 75 -0.69 4.86 0.86
CA VAL A 75 0.42 4.49 -0.04
C VAL A 75 1.43 5.62 -0.25
N ASN A 76 1.07 6.87 0.03
CA ASN A 76 1.89 8.09 -0.09
C ASN A 76 2.86 8.27 1.09
N THR A 77 3.72 7.28 1.33
CA THR A 77 4.75 7.31 2.38
C THR A 77 6.15 7.29 1.78
N TRP A 78 7.08 7.98 2.43
CA TRP A 78 8.50 8.02 2.10
C TRP A 78 9.28 6.85 2.72
N SER A 79 8.63 6.00 3.51
CA SER A 79 9.24 4.82 4.10
C SER A 79 9.55 3.76 3.05
N PRO A 80 10.73 3.11 3.11
CA PRO A 80 11.01 1.86 2.43
C PRO A 80 10.00 0.76 2.75
N GLU A 81 9.80 -0.15 1.80
CA GLU A 81 8.95 -1.32 1.98
C GLU A 81 9.43 -2.19 3.14
N GLU A 82 10.74 -2.26 3.42
CA GLU A 82 11.25 -3.01 4.57
C GLU A 82 10.79 -2.40 5.91
N ASP A 83 10.82 -1.07 6.04
CA ASP A 83 10.35 -0.36 7.24
C ASP A 83 8.84 -0.56 7.44
N LEU A 84 8.05 -0.53 6.35
CA LEU A 84 6.61 -0.77 6.39
C LEU A 84 6.29 -2.21 6.79
N THR A 85 7.04 -3.19 6.27
CA THR A 85 6.91 -4.60 6.68
C THR A 85 7.26 -4.76 8.14
N TRP A 86 8.35 -4.15 8.62
CA TRP A 86 8.75 -4.22 10.02
C TRP A 86 7.67 -3.63 10.93
N ALA A 87 7.17 -2.43 10.64
CA ALA A 87 6.13 -1.77 11.43
C ALA A 87 4.83 -2.60 11.47
N ARG A 88 4.42 -3.16 10.33
CA ARG A 88 3.24 -4.03 10.25
C ARG A 88 3.45 -5.34 11.01
N ASN A 89 4.63 -5.95 10.95
CA ASN A 89 4.95 -7.14 11.73
C ASN A 89 4.87 -6.87 13.23
N MET A 90 5.42 -5.74 13.71
CA MET A 90 5.32 -5.35 15.12
C MET A 90 3.86 -5.24 15.58
N ILE A 91 2.98 -4.65 14.76
CA ILE A 91 1.54 -4.59 15.07
C ILE A 91 0.93 -6.00 15.05
N ASN A 92 1.31 -6.85 14.09
CA ASN A 92 0.73 -8.19 13.95
C ASN A 92 1.15 -9.17 15.05
N THR A 93 2.37 -9.04 15.58
CA THR A 93 2.93 -9.99 16.56
C THR A 93 2.88 -9.48 17.98
N GLU A 94 3.27 -8.22 18.21
CA GLU A 94 3.41 -7.67 19.56
C GLU A 94 2.18 -6.91 20.02
N HIS A 95 1.45 -6.28 19.09
CA HIS A 95 0.30 -5.42 19.39
C HIS A 95 -0.97 -5.73 18.55
N PRO A 96 -1.41 -7.00 18.45
CA PRO A 96 -2.54 -7.38 17.61
C PRO A 96 -3.86 -6.71 18.04
N GLU A 97 -3.97 -6.26 19.29
CA GLU A 97 -5.11 -5.51 19.81
C GLU A 97 -5.38 -4.21 19.02
N LEU A 98 -4.35 -3.61 18.41
CA LEU A 98 -4.49 -2.41 17.60
C LEU A 98 -5.28 -2.66 16.30
N LYS A 99 -5.44 -3.92 15.87
CA LYS A 99 -6.27 -4.28 14.71
C LYS A 99 -7.77 -4.20 14.97
N ASN A 100 -8.19 -4.22 16.23
CA ASN A 100 -9.59 -4.28 16.64
C ASN A 100 -10.17 -2.91 16.98
N GLN A 101 -9.47 -1.82 16.62
CA GLN A 101 -9.94 -0.47 16.85
C GLN A 101 -10.86 -0.05 15.69
N ASP A 102 -12.17 -0.13 15.94
CA ASP A 102 -13.23 0.54 15.18
C ASP A 102 -13.34 2.02 15.58
#